data_AF-E3M952-F1
#
_entry.id   AF-E3M952-F1
#
_cell.length_a   1.000
_cell.length_b   1.000
_cell.length_c   1.000
_cell.angle_alpha   90.00
_cell.angle_beta   90.00
_cell.angle_gamma   90.00
#
_symmetry.space_group_name_H-M   'P 1'
#
loop_
_entity.id
_entity.type
_entity.pdbx_description
1 polymer ?
#
loop_
_entity_poly.entity_id
_entity_poly.type
_entity_poly.pdbx_seq_one_letter_code
_entity_poly.pdbx_strand_id
1 'polypeptide(L)'
;MNLIQSLLVFLSFVPIKDSSILIGKKFFLELNNLRQHYANKYNVPNMHKLIWSRTLVDISKWPNWDVSLPKARKTWRYDESVTYLPGFRDIKDQPGFTEIKDAAEAYFSNPYNNTYTMGHLELLNPVQRFIGCGPKFNAKFNEFSLIHVCLVGTEGKFTFFDTSRKSKKLPGSECHKRYKNEGGLCVAKNETEESYHGYSQDIIDDVNRIRKKYSKQFNVPNMHQLIWSDDLLKNLQNMAWNNGFMGARVTWRYVQLDTYIETFIERELSNFFEKTDVEKRSFISTNSDTTLDSLEFLNPLQKFIACGQNSNTPSLICLLGTEGKFTMFDSSGKSKEIPGSNCQKRYRNDSGVCVAIKPEEESYFGRQSDFMSDINQIRRRYAKEYRVPNMHALAWSNELAEILEPLNMTIVRAQAKKTWRYGALNTYDNTIYHIKADVTRFFEMNRTAKNDHIVKTLSDKDTMDRLEFLNPLQKTIACGRKEEEGVTYIICLLGPEGNFTIFDTSFQSQLAAGSKCHKGYYNEDGLCIMQIPTQVPIIDYRKMAEEERNKALTEEPEPEPILENHGNEISLGYLLVFLLAKLFFNI
;
A
#
# COMPACT_ATOMS: atom_id res chain seq x y z
N MET A 1 10.83 48.36 42.40
CA MET A 1 9.72 47.41 42.16
C MET A 1 9.39 46.78 43.50
N ASN A 2 8.19 47.02 44.02
CA ASN A 2 7.86 46.66 45.40
C ASN A 2 7.57 45.16 45.50
N LEU A 3 7.86 44.51 46.64
CA LEU A 3 7.75 43.04 46.83
C LEU A 3 6.36 42.49 46.42
N ILE A 4 5.33 43.32 46.56
CA ILE A 4 3.93 43.04 46.19
C ILE A 4 3.75 42.98 44.66
N GLN A 5 4.44 43.81 43.88
CA GLN A 5 4.43 43.74 42.41
C GLN A 5 5.12 42.46 41.91
N SER A 6 6.21 42.04 42.56
CA SER A 6 6.87 40.77 42.21
C SER A 6 6.03 39.55 42.57
N LEU A 7 5.26 39.60 43.67
CA LEU A 7 4.33 38.53 44.06
C LEU A 7 3.12 38.43 43.11
N LEU A 8 2.59 39.57 42.64
CA LEU A 8 1.50 39.61 41.67
C LEU A 8 1.93 39.09 40.29
N VAL A 9 3.17 39.39 39.87
CA VAL A 9 3.75 38.81 38.64
C VAL A 9 3.97 37.30 38.81
N PHE A 10 4.50 36.84 39.95
CA PHE A 10 4.67 35.40 40.20
C PHE A 10 3.34 34.62 40.26
N LEU A 11 2.27 35.21 40.82
CA LEU A 11 0.94 34.60 40.84
C LEU A 11 0.27 34.60 39.45
N SER A 12 0.66 35.51 38.55
CA SER A 12 0.21 35.48 37.14
C SER A 12 0.92 34.44 36.26
N PHE A 13 1.99 33.80 36.77
CA PHE A 13 2.72 32.71 36.11
C PHE A 13 2.53 31.34 36.80
N VAL A 14 1.62 31.22 37.76
CA VAL A 14 1.14 29.88 38.16
C VAL A 14 0.42 29.31 36.95
N PRO A 15 0.87 28.19 36.35
CA PRO A 15 0.09 27.53 35.32
C PRO A 15 -1.22 27.14 35.98
N ILE A 16 -2.30 27.85 35.68
CA ILE A 16 -3.65 27.38 35.96
C ILE A 16 -3.71 26.04 35.25
N LYS A 17 -3.61 24.96 36.04
CA LYS A 17 -3.76 23.61 35.56
C LYS A 17 -5.15 23.57 34.92
N ASP A 18 -5.13 23.55 33.60
CA ASP A 18 -6.21 23.90 32.70
C ASP A 18 -7.52 23.22 33.13
N SER A 19 -8.40 23.98 33.82
CA SER A 19 -9.68 23.44 34.32
C SER A 19 -10.57 22.98 33.17
N SER A 20 -10.35 23.52 31.97
CA SER A 20 -11.03 23.13 30.74
C SER A 20 -10.73 21.67 30.34
N ILE A 21 -9.49 21.19 30.55
CA ILE A 21 -9.07 19.80 30.26
C ILE A 21 -9.74 18.81 31.22
N LEU A 22 -9.90 19.17 32.49
CA LEU A 22 -10.55 18.31 33.49
C LEU A 22 -12.06 18.20 33.25
N ILE A 23 -12.70 19.30 32.84
CA ILE A 23 -14.13 19.36 32.52
C ILE A 23 -14.45 18.59 31.24
N GLY A 24 -13.62 18.70 30.20
CA GLY A 24 -13.78 17.93 28.96
C GLY A 24 -13.71 16.41 29.16
N LYS A 25 -12.84 15.92 30.06
CA LYS A 25 -12.77 14.49 30.41
C LYS A 25 -14.04 13.99 31.10
N LYS A 26 -14.62 14.80 32.00
CA LYS A 26 -15.84 14.43 32.73
C LYS A 26 -17.07 14.41 31.79
N PHE A 27 -17.16 15.37 30.86
CA PHE A 27 -18.22 15.38 29.84
C PHE A 27 -18.17 14.13 28.97
N PHE A 28 -16.99 13.82 28.46
CA PHE A 28 -16.76 12.66 27.60
C PHE A 28 -17.12 11.33 28.29
N LEU A 29 -16.82 11.20 29.58
CA LEU A 29 -17.21 10.05 30.38
C LEU A 29 -18.74 9.94 30.51
N GLU A 30 -19.42 11.00 30.92
CA GLU A 30 -20.88 10.99 31.09
C GLU A 30 -21.63 10.82 29.77
N LEU A 31 -21.11 11.34 28.66
CA LEU A 31 -21.68 11.12 27.33
C LEU A 31 -21.67 9.62 26.98
N ASN A 32 -20.58 8.91 27.27
CA ASN A 32 -20.51 7.47 27.06
C ASN A 32 -21.43 6.70 28.01
N ASN A 33 -21.59 7.15 29.26
CA ASN A 33 -22.59 6.58 30.19
C ASN A 33 -24.01 6.74 29.65
N LEU A 34 -24.33 7.92 29.09
CA LEU A 34 -25.63 8.19 28.49
C LEU A 34 -25.89 7.32 27.26
N ARG A 35 -24.88 7.14 26.40
CA ARG A 35 -24.94 6.21 25.26
C ARG A 35 -25.21 4.78 25.71
N GLN A 36 -24.52 4.31 26.75
CA GLN A 36 -24.76 2.97 27.33
C GLN A 36 -26.17 2.86 27.92
N HIS A 37 -26.64 3.88 28.64
CA HIS A 37 -28.00 3.92 29.17
C HIS A 37 -29.04 3.75 28.05
N TYR A 38 -28.92 4.50 26.97
CA TYR A 38 -29.84 4.38 25.83
C TYR A 38 -29.68 3.06 25.08
N ALA A 39 -28.46 2.52 24.95
CA ALA A 39 -28.24 1.22 24.36
C ALA A 39 -29.04 0.13 25.06
N ASN A 40 -28.99 0.12 26.39
CA ASN A 40 -29.72 -0.83 27.22
C ASN A 40 -31.23 -0.56 27.23
N LYS A 41 -31.65 0.71 27.32
CA LYS A 41 -33.07 1.10 27.38
C LYS A 41 -33.82 0.77 26.09
N TYR A 42 -33.16 0.84 24.93
CA TYR A 42 -33.76 0.68 23.61
C TYR A 42 -33.25 -0.54 22.83
N ASN A 43 -32.49 -1.45 23.47
CA ASN A 43 -31.95 -2.65 22.83
C ASN A 43 -31.15 -2.35 21.55
N VAL A 44 -30.22 -1.38 21.65
CA VAL A 44 -29.39 -0.92 20.53
C VAL A 44 -28.16 -1.84 20.40
N PRO A 45 -28.07 -2.65 19.33
CA PRO A 45 -27.05 -3.69 19.24
C PRO A 45 -25.66 -3.16 18.89
N ASN A 46 -25.55 -1.95 18.35
CA ASN A 46 -24.35 -1.40 17.75
C ASN A 46 -24.01 0.00 18.28
N MET A 47 -24.39 0.32 19.52
CA MET A 47 -24.00 1.59 20.16
C MET A 47 -22.52 1.55 20.53
N HIS A 48 -21.67 2.34 19.87
CA HIS A 48 -20.24 2.38 20.16
C HIS A 48 -19.89 3.39 21.25
N LYS A 49 -18.92 3.05 22.09
CA LYS A 49 -18.22 4.00 22.95
C LYS A 49 -17.48 4.98 22.05
N LEU A 50 -17.65 6.28 22.29
CA LEU A 50 -16.87 7.30 21.62
C LEU A 50 -15.45 7.29 22.19
N ILE A 51 -14.47 7.45 21.32
CA ILE A 51 -13.04 7.57 21.60
C ILE A 51 -12.60 8.98 21.24
N TRP A 52 -11.79 9.61 22.10
CA TRP A 52 -11.30 10.97 21.82
C TRP A 52 -10.35 10.97 20.62
N SER A 53 -10.62 11.81 19.62
CA SER A 53 -9.82 11.93 18.40
C SER A 53 -9.17 13.30 18.29
N ARG A 54 -7.84 13.34 18.33
CA ARG A 54 -7.10 14.57 18.07
C ARG A 54 -7.31 15.07 16.64
N THR A 55 -7.43 14.16 15.67
CA THR A 55 -7.74 14.50 14.28
C THR A 55 -9.04 15.29 14.17
N LEU A 56 -10.12 14.86 14.84
CA LEU A 56 -11.39 15.59 14.82
C LEU A 56 -11.26 16.97 15.49
N VAL A 57 -10.44 17.10 16.54
CA VAL A 57 -10.12 18.41 17.14
C VAL A 57 -9.36 19.31 16.17
N ASP A 58 -8.43 18.76 15.38
CA ASP A 58 -7.66 19.55 14.42
C ASP A 58 -8.53 19.96 13.21
N ILE A 59 -9.47 19.10 12.79
CA ILE A 59 -10.50 19.45 11.79
C ILE A 59 -11.41 20.57 12.33
N SER A 60 -11.77 20.54 13.61
CA SER A 60 -12.68 21.54 14.19
C SER A 60 -12.09 22.95 14.24
N LYS A 61 -10.75 23.07 14.21
CA LYS A 61 -10.03 24.36 14.19
C LYS A 61 -10.07 25.07 12.83
N TRP A 62 -10.57 24.44 11.78
CA TRP A 62 -10.57 25.06 10.46
C TRP A 62 -11.44 26.34 10.42
N PRO A 63 -10.90 27.45 9.88
CA PRO A 63 -11.42 28.80 10.13
C PRO A 63 -12.76 29.12 9.46
N ASN A 64 -13.19 28.37 8.42
CA ASN A 64 -14.38 28.71 7.65
C ASN A 64 -15.36 27.54 7.54
N TRP A 65 -16.55 27.68 8.14
CA TRP A 65 -17.65 26.68 8.07
C TRP A 65 -18.86 27.19 7.28
N ASP A 66 -18.79 28.41 6.74
CA ASP A 66 -19.89 29.04 5.98
C ASP A 66 -20.01 28.49 4.55
N VAL A 67 -18.99 27.77 4.10
CA VAL A 67 -19.03 26.94 2.91
C VAL A 67 -19.38 25.54 3.39
N SER A 68 -20.51 24.99 2.95
CA SER A 68 -20.92 23.61 3.19
C SER A 68 -19.71 22.68 3.12
N LEU A 69 -19.16 22.30 4.30
CA LEU A 69 -17.88 21.62 4.36
C LEU A 69 -17.96 20.35 3.51
N PRO A 70 -17.15 20.19 2.45
CA PRO A 70 -17.26 19.07 1.52
C PRO A 70 -17.14 17.69 2.19
N LYS A 71 -16.61 17.64 3.41
CA LYS A 71 -16.40 16.43 4.23
C LYS A 71 -17.41 16.26 5.37
N ALA A 72 -18.06 17.34 5.83
CA ALA A 72 -19.14 17.22 6.80
C ALA A 72 -20.28 16.43 6.15
N ARG A 73 -20.83 15.46 6.88
CA ARG A 73 -21.84 14.50 6.37
C ARG A 73 -21.31 13.47 5.37
N LYS A 74 -20.00 13.41 5.11
CA LYS A 74 -19.36 12.26 4.48
C LYS A 74 -18.75 11.32 5.52
N THR A 75 -18.05 11.88 6.49
CA THR A 75 -17.18 11.08 7.38
C THR A 75 -17.24 11.49 8.85
N TRP A 76 -17.94 12.59 9.13
CA TRP A 76 -18.21 13.10 10.46
C TRP A 76 -19.43 14.02 10.41
N ARG A 77 -20.05 14.23 11.57
CA ARG A 77 -21.17 15.13 11.83
C ARG A 77 -20.81 16.02 13.03
N TYR A 78 -21.61 17.02 13.34
CA TYR A 78 -21.25 17.98 14.37
C TYR A 78 -22.44 18.52 15.15
N ASP A 79 -22.13 18.97 16.36
CA ASP A 79 -23.03 19.66 17.28
C ASP A 79 -22.42 21.00 17.72
N GLU A 80 -23.04 22.12 17.31
CA GLU A 80 -22.53 23.49 17.49
C GLU A 80 -22.81 24.10 18.87
N SER A 81 -23.61 23.42 19.72
CA SER A 81 -24.26 24.04 20.88
C SER A 81 -23.78 23.51 22.23
N VAL A 82 -22.60 22.90 22.33
CA VAL A 82 -22.15 22.35 23.63
C VAL A 82 -21.63 23.49 24.52
N THR A 83 -22.51 24.27 25.12
CA THR A 83 -22.13 25.44 25.92
C THR A 83 -21.53 25.00 27.26
N TYR A 84 -20.23 25.22 27.46
CA TYR A 84 -19.55 24.96 28.74
C TYR A 84 -19.45 26.26 29.54
N LEU A 85 -20.13 26.31 30.68
CA LEU A 85 -20.01 27.41 31.63
C LEU A 85 -19.21 26.97 32.87
N PRO A 86 -18.10 27.65 33.21
CA PRO A 86 -17.42 27.44 34.48
C PRO A 86 -18.36 27.83 35.63
N GLY A 87 -18.73 26.89 36.51
CA GLY A 87 -19.60 27.19 37.67
C GLY A 87 -20.45 26.02 38.19
N PHE A 88 -20.63 24.95 37.41
CA PHE A 88 -21.43 23.80 37.80
C PHE A 88 -20.62 22.76 38.60
N ARG A 89 -21.18 22.28 39.73
CA ARG A 89 -20.53 21.27 40.59
C ARG A 89 -20.62 19.86 39.99
N ASP A 90 -21.71 19.53 39.31
CA ASP A 90 -21.88 18.28 38.58
C ASP A 90 -22.09 18.53 37.08
N ILE A 91 -21.59 17.62 36.24
CA ILE A 91 -21.65 17.78 34.78
C ILE A 91 -23.03 17.44 34.22
N LYS A 92 -23.82 16.67 34.97
CA LYS A 92 -25.21 16.34 34.63
C LYS A 92 -26.13 17.55 34.71
N ASP A 93 -25.72 18.54 35.49
CA ASP A 93 -26.42 19.82 35.66
C ASP A 93 -25.89 20.90 34.70
N GLN A 94 -24.90 20.57 33.86
CA GLN A 94 -24.44 21.51 32.83
C GLN A 94 -25.47 21.60 31.71
N PRO A 95 -25.79 22.83 31.24
CA PRO A 95 -26.78 23.06 30.19
C PRO A 95 -26.60 22.14 28.98
N GLY A 96 -25.37 22.03 28.47
CA GLY A 96 -25.09 21.17 27.30
C GLY A 96 -25.36 19.68 27.49
N PHE A 97 -25.29 19.13 28.71
CA PHE A 97 -25.62 17.71 28.95
C PHE A 97 -27.12 17.49 29.11
N THR A 98 -27.82 18.42 29.78
CA THR A 98 -29.28 18.43 29.88
C THR A 98 -29.92 18.57 28.50
N GLU A 99 -29.38 19.45 27.66
CA GLU A 99 -29.82 19.66 26.27
C GLU A 99 -29.74 18.39 25.42
N ILE A 100 -28.70 17.55 25.59
CA ILE A 100 -28.60 16.26 24.89
C ILE A 100 -29.74 15.32 25.28
N LYS A 101 -30.04 15.25 26.58
CA LYS A 101 -31.12 14.40 27.10
C LYS A 101 -32.48 14.90 26.63
N ASP A 102 -32.72 16.21 26.72
CA ASP A 102 -33.98 16.83 26.31
C ASP A 102 -34.21 16.67 24.80
N ALA A 103 -33.15 16.84 23.98
CA ALA A 103 -33.22 16.58 22.55
C ALA A 103 -33.59 15.12 22.25
N ALA A 104 -33.03 14.16 22.99
CA ALA A 104 -33.37 12.75 22.86
C ALA A 104 -34.84 12.49 23.23
N GLU A 105 -35.32 13.03 24.34
CA GLU A 105 -36.70 12.88 24.80
C GLU A 105 -37.71 13.53 23.83
N ALA A 106 -37.39 14.71 23.30
CA ALA A 106 -38.17 15.37 22.26
C ALA A 106 -38.25 14.51 20.99
N TYR A 107 -37.12 13.95 20.53
CA TYR A 107 -37.08 13.08 19.37
C TYR A 107 -37.86 11.76 19.58
N PHE A 108 -37.79 11.18 20.77
CA PHE A 108 -38.57 9.97 21.10
C PHE A 108 -40.08 10.23 21.07
N SER A 109 -40.49 11.43 21.45
CA SER A 109 -41.91 11.82 21.48
C SER A 109 -42.43 12.20 20.10
N ASN A 110 -41.63 12.90 19.29
CA ASN A 110 -41.98 13.32 17.94
C ASN A 110 -40.73 13.27 17.03
N PRO A 111 -40.48 12.14 16.34
CA PRO A 111 -39.33 12.01 15.46
C PRO A 111 -39.37 13.05 14.33
N TYR A 112 -38.26 13.76 14.16
CA TYR A 112 -38.10 14.75 13.10
C TYR A 112 -36.89 14.42 12.24
N ASN A 113 -36.84 14.97 11.03
CA ASN A 113 -35.72 14.77 10.12
C ASN A 113 -35.16 16.12 9.71
N ASN A 114 -33.93 16.42 10.13
CA ASN A 114 -33.20 17.60 9.69
C ASN A 114 -32.10 17.18 8.71
N THR A 115 -32.02 17.86 7.56
CA THR A 115 -31.10 17.53 6.47
C THR A 115 -29.67 18.03 6.73
N TYR A 116 -29.48 18.93 7.69
CA TYR A 116 -28.19 19.57 7.95
C TYR A 116 -27.48 19.00 9.19
N THR A 117 -28.05 19.20 10.38
CA THR A 117 -27.58 18.63 11.66
C THR A 117 -28.78 18.17 12.48
N MET A 118 -28.62 17.08 13.23
CA MET A 118 -29.61 16.62 14.22
C MET A 118 -29.36 17.24 15.60
N GLY A 119 -28.49 18.25 15.69
CA GLY A 119 -28.13 18.95 16.93
C GLY A 119 -27.47 17.99 17.91
N HIS A 120 -27.88 18.05 19.17
CA HIS A 120 -27.33 17.21 20.23
C HIS A 120 -27.53 15.69 20.01
N LEU A 121 -28.49 15.28 19.17
CA LEU A 121 -28.70 13.87 18.83
C LEU A 121 -27.51 13.26 18.08
N GLU A 122 -26.67 14.09 17.45
CA GLU A 122 -25.45 13.65 16.77
C GLU A 122 -24.53 12.88 17.74
N LEU A 123 -24.49 13.30 19.01
CA LEU A 123 -23.70 12.68 20.07
C LEU A 123 -24.25 11.32 20.53
N LEU A 124 -25.49 10.97 20.14
CA LEU A 124 -26.17 9.71 20.46
C LEU A 124 -26.29 8.77 19.26
N ASN A 125 -25.72 9.12 18.11
CA ASN A 125 -25.73 8.26 16.93
C ASN A 125 -24.88 6.99 17.21
N PRO A 126 -25.47 5.78 17.06
CA PRO A 126 -24.85 4.54 17.54
C PRO A 126 -23.61 4.10 16.77
N VAL A 127 -23.52 4.43 15.48
CA VAL A 127 -22.39 4.01 14.62
C VAL A 127 -21.16 4.91 14.74
N GLN A 128 -21.29 6.06 15.43
CA GLN A 128 -20.16 6.94 15.70
C GLN A 128 -19.23 6.31 16.76
N ARG A 129 -17.93 6.34 16.51
CA ARG A 129 -16.85 5.77 17.32
C ARG A 129 -15.85 6.80 17.84
N PHE A 130 -15.80 7.99 17.25
CA PHE A 130 -14.83 9.02 17.60
C PHE A 130 -15.51 10.36 17.86
N ILE A 131 -14.94 11.14 18.75
CA ILE A 131 -15.37 12.51 19.04
C ILE A 131 -14.14 13.42 19.20
N GLY A 132 -14.24 14.65 18.71
CA GLY A 132 -13.27 15.70 19.00
C GLY A 132 -14.00 17.02 19.18
N CYS A 133 -13.81 17.66 20.32
CA CYS A 133 -14.44 18.94 20.64
C CYS A 133 -13.40 20.04 20.79
N GLY A 134 -13.77 21.26 20.40
CA GLY A 134 -12.91 22.42 20.58
C GLY A 134 -13.68 23.74 20.57
N PRO A 135 -13.09 24.80 21.17
CA PRO A 135 -13.68 26.13 21.12
C PRO A 135 -13.58 26.70 19.71
N LYS A 136 -14.59 27.50 19.33
CA LYS A 136 -14.65 28.16 18.04
C LYS A 136 -15.25 29.56 18.15
N PHE A 137 -14.68 30.48 17.38
CA PHE A 137 -15.20 31.85 17.26
C PHE A 137 -16.36 31.89 16.27
N ASN A 138 -17.50 32.42 16.70
CA ASN A 138 -18.61 32.71 15.81
C ASN A 138 -18.52 34.17 15.34
N ALA A 139 -18.26 34.39 14.05
CA ALA A 139 -18.19 35.73 13.46
C ALA A 139 -19.54 36.27 12.95
N LYS A 140 -20.64 35.48 13.05
CA LYS A 140 -21.94 35.85 12.46
C LYS A 140 -22.74 36.86 13.27
N PHE A 141 -22.36 37.12 14.52
CA PHE A 141 -22.95 38.15 15.35
C PHE A 141 -21.81 39.07 15.75
N ASN A 142 -21.98 40.39 15.67
CA ASN A 142 -20.99 41.40 16.05
C ASN A 142 -20.61 41.38 17.56
N GLU A 143 -20.75 40.23 18.23
CA GLU A 143 -20.38 39.93 19.60
C GLU A 143 -19.42 38.73 19.60
N PHE A 144 -18.30 38.85 20.33
CA PHE A 144 -17.30 37.78 20.51
C PHE A 144 -17.90 36.61 21.31
N SER A 145 -18.69 35.75 20.67
CA SER A 145 -19.21 34.52 21.26
C SER A 145 -18.33 33.33 20.91
N LEU A 146 -17.79 32.68 21.95
CA LEU A 146 -17.00 31.47 21.86
C LEU A 146 -17.96 30.28 21.98
N ILE A 147 -18.29 29.65 20.86
CA ILE A 147 -19.09 28.43 20.84
C ILE A 147 -18.17 27.22 20.99
N HIS A 148 -18.66 26.14 21.57
CA HIS A 148 -17.93 24.88 21.66
C HIS A 148 -18.56 23.89 20.72
N VAL A 149 -17.75 23.39 19.79
CA VAL A 149 -18.23 22.47 18.77
C VAL A 149 -17.63 21.11 18.95
N CYS A 150 -18.48 20.09 18.93
CA CYS A 150 -18.07 18.69 18.93
C CYS A 150 -18.28 18.09 17.54
N LEU A 151 -17.22 17.52 16.97
CA LEU A 151 -17.31 16.67 15.79
C LEU A 151 -17.41 15.21 16.23
N VAL A 152 -18.33 14.46 15.63
CA VAL A 152 -18.50 13.03 15.85
C VAL A 152 -18.32 12.26 14.54
N GLY A 153 -17.53 11.20 14.58
CA GLY A 153 -17.21 10.34 13.45
C GLY A 153 -17.29 8.86 13.83
N THR A 154 -17.24 7.91 12.92
CA THR A 154 -16.71 7.98 11.56
C THR A 154 -17.76 8.12 10.45
N GLU A 155 -19.06 8.23 10.74
CA GLU A 155 -20.09 8.16 9.70
C GLU A 155 -20.69 9.54 9.40
N GLY A 156 -20.77 9.90 8.13
CA GLY A 156 -21.37 11.16 7.69
C GLY A 156 -22.90 11.12 7.64
N LYS A 157 -23.50 9.95 7.43
CA LYS A 157 -24.95 9.77 7.44
C LYS A 157 -25.49 9.70 8.87
N PHE A 158 -26.50 10.49 9.18
CA PHE A 158 -27.20 10.31 10.44
C PHE A 158 -27.97 8.98 10.41
N THR A 159 -27.74 8.15 11.42
CA THR A 159 -28.58 6.99 11.71
C THR A 159 -28.96 7.04 13.18
N PHE A 160 -30.18 6.62 13.47
CA PHE A 160 -30.67 6.56 14.83
C PHE A 160 -31.29 5.19 15.08
N PHE A 161 -31.27 4.76 16.34
CA PHE A 161 -31.79 3.46 16.73
C PHE A 161 -33.32 3.48 16.86
N ASP A 162 -33.93 2.30 16.80
CA ASP A 162 -35.36 2.14 17.00
C ASP A 162 -35.77 2.54 18.42
N THR A 163 -36.60 3.58 18.52
CA THR A 163 -37.04 4.18 19.78
C THR A 163 -38.32 3.53 20.31
N SER A 164 -38.94 2.61 19.56
CA SER A 164 -40.20 1.94 19.93
C SER A 164 -40.06 0.91 21.05
N ARG A 165 -38.81 0.58 21.45
CA ARG A 165 -38.47 -0.51 22.39
C ARG A 165 -38.92 -1.90 21.95
N LYS A 166 -39.18 -2.09 20.65
CA LYS A 166 -39.59 -3.39 20.08
C LYS A 166 -38.42 -4.22 19.55
N SER A 167 -37.21 -3.64 19.48
CA SER A 167 -36.00 -4.38 19.12
C SER A 167 -35.80 -5.59 20.04
N LYS A 168 -35.69 -6.76 19.41
CA LYS A 168 -35.35 -8.04 20.07
C LYS A 168 -33.84 -8.31 20.09
N LYS A 169 -33.04 -7.40 19.51
CA LYS A 169 -31.59 -7.56 19.48
C LYS A 169 -31.00 -7.31 20.87
N LEU A 170 -29.86 -7.91 21.17
CA LEU A 170 -29.18 -7.70 22.45
C LEU A 170 -28.29 -6.44 22.35
N PRO A 171 -28.30 -5.55 23.35
CA PRO A 171 -27.34 -4.45 23.43
C PRO A 171 -25.90 -4.94 23.24
N GLY A 172 -25.16 -4.28 22.34
CA GLY A 172 -23.78 -4.65 22.02
C GLY A 172 -23.60 -5.96 21.22
N SER A 173 -24.64 -6.55 20.64
CA SER A 173 -24.50 -7.78 19.83
C SER A 173 -23.94 -7.57 18.43
N GLU A 174 -23.94 -6.34 17.92
CA GLU A 174 -23.51 -5.98 16.56
C GLU A 174 -22.34 -4.97 16.60
N CYS A 175 -21.36 -5.24 17.47
CA CYS A 175 -20.15 -4.43 17.55
C CYS A 175 -19.28 -4.58 16.30
N HIS A 176 -18.60 -3.49 15.93
CA HIS A 176 -17.54 -3.52 14.90
C HIS A 176 -16.47 -4.57 15.26
N LYS A 177 -15.83 -5.21 14.27
CA LYS A 177 -14.93 -6.38 14.44
C LYS A 177 -13.80 -6.22 15.49
N ARG A 178 -13.33 -4.98 15.70
CA ARG A 178 -12.27 -4.62 16.68
C ARG A 178 -12.82 -4.17 18.05
N TYR A 179 -14.13 -4.28 18.26
CA TYR A 179 -14.85 -3.89 19.46
C TYR A 179 -15.47 -5.12 20.12
N LYS A 180 -15.79 -5.02 21.40
CA LYS A 180 -16.44 -6.04 22.21
C LYS A 180 -17.58 -5.41 23.01
N ASN A 181 -18.55 -6.22 23.40
CA ASN A 181 -19.65 -5.78 24.25
C ASN A 181 -19.16 -5.61 25.69
N GLU A 182 -19.38 -4.42 26.26
CA GLU A 182 -19.23 -4.15 27.68
C GLU A 182 -20.51 -3.48 28.21
N GLY A 183 -21.35 -4.27 28.91
CA GLY A 183 -22.58 -3.75 29.51
C GLY A 183 -23.57 -3.13 28.52
N GLY A 184 -23.61 -3.65 27.29
CA GLY A 184 -24.47 -3.17 26.20
C GLY A 184 -23.86 -2.09 25.30
N LEU A 185 -22.64 -1.64 25.60
CA LEU A 185 -21.88 -0.68 24.80
C LEU A 185 -20.75 -1.41 24.04
N CYS A 186 -20.55 -1.06 22.77
CA CYS A 186 -19.43 -1.56 21.98
C CYS A 186 -18.16 -0.77 22.29
N VAL A 187 -17.22 -1.40 23.00
CA VAL A 187 -15.95 -0.82 23.45
C VAL A 187 -14.79 -1.42 22.67
N ALA A 188 -13.81 -0.60 22.27
CA ALA A 188 -12.64 -1.06 21.53
C ALA A 188 -11.87 -2.13 22.34
N LYS A 189 -11.41 -3.19 21.67
CA LYS A 189 -10.56 -4.22 22.30
C LYS A 189 -9.22 -3.64 22.75
N ASN A 190 -8.69 -2.67 21.98
CA ASN A 190 -7.52 -1.88 22.32
C ASN A 190 -7.72 -0.42 21.88
N GLU A 191 -8.06 0.47 22.82
CA GLU A 191 -8.38 1.88 22.54
C GLU A 191 -7.17 2.66 21.98
N THR A 192 -5.94 2.34 22.40
CA THR A 192 -4.74 3.11 21.98
C THR A 192 -4.34 2.85 20.54
N GLU A 193 -4.77 1.73 19.99
CA GLU A 193 -4.53 1.47 18.59
C GLU A 193 -5.51 2.30 17.73
N GLU A 194 -6.71 2.64 18.22
CA GLU A 194 -7.85 3.08 17.39
C GLU A 194 -7.58 4.42 16.69
N SER A 195 -7.94 4.48 15.41
CA SER A 195 -7.71 5.64 14.56
C SER A 195 -8.99 6.06 13.85
N TYR A 196 -9.25 7.37 13.84
CA TYR A 196 -10.37 7.96 13.09
C TYR A 196 -10.33 7.61 11.59
N HIS A 197 -9.12 7.48 11.04
CA HIS A 197 -8.90 7.10 9.64
C HIS A 197 -8.93 5.60 9.40
N GLY A 198 -9.17 4.78 10.43
CA GLY A 198 -9.10 3.33 10.37
C GLY A 198 -7.67 2.79 10.39
N TYR A 199 -7.57 1.47 10.21
CA TYR A 199 -6.30 0.73 10.20
C TYR A 199 -6.04 0.17 8.83
N SER A 200 -4.80 0.30 8.36
CA SER A 200 -4.40 -0.20 7.05
C SER A 200 -4.81 -1.66 6.80
N GLN A 201 -4.71 -2.54 7.80
CA GLN A 201 -5.14 -3.94 7.64
C GLN A 201 -6.65 -4.07 7.39
N ASP A 202 -7.47 -3.27 8.09
CA ASP A 202 -8.92 -3.27 7.87
C ASP A 202 -9.25 -2.84 6.44
N ILE A 203 -8.52 -1.87 5.91
CA ILE A 203 -8.66 -1.38 4.53
C ILE A 203 -8.39 -2.48 3.53
N ILE A 204 -7.27 -3.19 3.69
CA ILE A 204 -6.89 -4.28 2.82
C ILE A 204 -7.95 -5.39 2.84
N ASP A 205 -8.40 -5.77 4.04
CA ASP A 205 -9.37 -6.83 4.22
C ASP A 205 -10.69 -6.48 3.54
N ASP A 206 -11.22 -5.28 3.77
CA ASP A 206 -12.53 -4.91 3.24
C ASP A 206 -12.44 -4.60 1.73
N VAL A 207 -11.37 -3.96 1.24
CA VAL A 207 -11.12 -3.81 -0.20
C VAL A 207 -11.02 -5.17 -0.88
N ASN A 208 -10.34 -6.16 -0.28
CA ASN A 208 -10.28 -7.51 -0.83
C ASN A 208 -11.65 -8.21 -0.84
N ARG A 209 -12.51 -7.96 0.16
CA ARG A 209 -13.91 -8.43 0.11
C ARG A 209 -14.68 -7.79 -1.03
N ILE A 210 -14.53 -6.48 -1.22
CA ILE A 210 -15.14 -5.74 -2.34
C ILE A 210 -14.64 -6.32 -3.67
N ARG A 211 -13.33 -6.50 -3.85
CA ARG A 211 -12.74 -7.13 -5.06
C ARG A 211 -13.32 -8.51 -5.32
N LYS A 212 -13.48 -9.34 -4.29
CA LYS A 212 -14.12 -10.67 -4.39
C LYS A 212 -15.59 -10.59 -4.83
N LYS A 213 -16.36 -9.67 -4.25
CA LYS A 213 -17.76 -9.42 -4.62
C LYS A 213 -17.88 -9.02 -6.09
N TYR A 214 -17.11 -8.02 -6.52
CA TYR A 214 -17.14 -7.52 -7.90
C TYR A 214 -16.58 -8.52 -8.91
N SER A 215 -15.55 -9.30 -8.54
CA SER A 215 -15.03 -10.36 -9.40
C SER A 215 -16.09 -11.40 -9.76
N LYS A 216 -16.86 -11.85 -8.76
CA LYS A 216 -17.98 -12.79 -8.97
C LYS A 216 -19.12 -12.15 -9.74
N GLN A 217 -19.47 -10.91 -9.43
CA GLN A 217 -20.57 -10.19 -10.07
C GLN A 217 -20.33 -9.98 -11.57
N PHE A 218 -19.09 -9.72 -11.96
CA PHE A 218 -18.73 -9.37 -13.34
C PHE A 218 -17.88 -10.42 -14.06
N ASN A 219 -17.76 -11.62 -13.50
CA ASN A 219 -16.99 -12.71 -14.10
C ASN A 219 -15.56 -12.31 -14.46
N VAL A 220 -14.82 -11.75 -13.50
CA VAL A 220 -13.46 -11.24 -13.73
C VAL A 220 -12.43 -12.36 -13.59
N PRO A 221 -11.76 -12.79 -14.68
CA PRO A 221 -10.92 -13.97 -14.65
C PRO A 221 -9.59 -13.78 -13.92
N ASN A 222 -9.14 -12.54 -13.76
CA ASN A 222 -7.79 -12.21 -13.29
C ASN A 222 -7.78 -11.15 -12.17
N MET A 223 -8.83 -11.09 -11.34
CA MET A 223 -8.86 -10.19 -10.18
C MET A 223 -7.88 -10.69 -9.10
N HIS A 224 -6.81 -9.96 -8.82
CA HIS A 224 -5.85 -10.37 -7.78
C HIS A 224 -6.25 -9.87 -6.39
N GLN A 225 -5.90 -10.60 -5.34
CA GLN A 225 -5.95 -10.08 -3.98
C GLN A 225 -4.84 -9.04 -3.79
N LEU A 226 -5.14 -7.95 -3.10
CA LEU A 226 -4.14 -6.97 -2.69
C LEU A 226 -3.40 -7.45 -1.44
N ILE A 227 -2.08 -7.35 -1.49
CA ILE A 227 -1.13 -7.72 -0.43
C ILE A 227 -0.43 -6.44 0.05
N TRP A 228 -0.19 -6.30 1.35
CA TRP A 228 0.57 -5.15 1.86
C TRP A 228 1.98 -5.08 1.27
N SER A 229 2.46 -3.89 0.96
CA SER A 229 3.82 -3.67 0.45
C SER A 229 4.54 -2.55 1.20
N ASP A 230 5.60 -2.92 1.91
CA ASP A 230 6.49 -1.94 2.56
C ASP A 230 7.28 -1.11 1.54
N ASP A 231 7.54 -1.65 0.35
CA ASP A 231 8.16 -0.89 -0.74
C ASP A 231 7.22 0.23 -1.23
N LEU A 232 5.91 -0.03 -1.34
CA LEU A 232 4.93 1.02 -1.64
C LEU A 232 4.77 2.01 -0.48
N LEU A 233 4.86 1.54 0.77
CA LEU A 233 4.80 2.44 1.92
C LEU A 233 5.98 3.42 1.93
N LYS A 234 7.19 2.94 1.63
CA LYS A 234 8.38 3.80 1.48
C LYS A 234 8.19 4.83 0.37
N ASN A 235 7.63 4.41 -0.77
CA ASN A 235 7.31 5.34 -1.86
C ASN A 235 6.32 6.42 -1.41
N LEU A 236 5.30 6.05 -0.61
CA LEU A 236 4.34 7.00 -0.05
C LEU A 236 4.99 7.98 0.92
N GLN A 237 5.90 7.51 1.78
CA GLN A 237 6.60 8.33 2.78
C GLN A 237 7.59 9.33 2.14
N ASN A 238 8.24 8.93 1.05
CA ASN A 238 9.23 9.76 0.35
C ASN A 238 8.59 10.69 -0.70
N MET A 239 7.26 10.72 -0.80
CA MET A 239 6.57 11.43 -1.86
C MET A 239 6.62 12.95 -1.68
N ALA A 240 7.15 13.65 -2.68
CA ALA A 240 7.03 15.10 -2.78
C ALA A 240 5.62 15.48 -3.27
N TRP A 241 4.73 15.81 -2.33
CA TRP A 241 3.32 16.15 -2.57
C TRP A 241 3.08 17.26 -3.60
N ASN A 242 4.05 18.16 -3.77
CA ASN A 242 3.93 19.33 -4.63
C ASN A 242 4.26 19.03 -6.11
N ASN A 243 4.81 17.84 -6.42
CA ASN A 243 5.30 17.49 -7.76
C ASN A 243 4.30 16.65 -8.57
N GLY A 244 3.00 16.65 -8.21
CA GLY A 244 1.95 16.06 -9.05
C GLY A 244 1.99 14.53 -9.18
N PHE A 245 2.57 13.83 -8.19
CA PHE A 245 2.63 12.37 -8.14
C PHE A 245 3.29 11.76 -9.40
N MET A 246 4.52 12.15 -9.74
CA MET A 246 5.19 11.71 -10.98
C MET A 246 5.37 10.18 -11.08
N GLY A 247 5.53 9.47 -9.95
CA GLY A 247 5.52 8.00 -9.92
C GLY A 247 4.15 7.35 -10.11
N ALA A 248 3.07 8.10 -9.80
CA ALA A 248 1.73 7.65 -10.12
C ALA A 248 1.61 7.57 -11.63
N ARG A 249 1.00 6.49 -12.12
CA ARG A 249 0.80 6.19 -13.54
C ARG A 249 1.97 5.51 -14.23
N VAL A 250 3.10 5.32 -13.54
CA VAL A 250 4.24 4.55 -14.07
C VAL A 250 4.26 3.13 -13.48
N THR A 251 4.44 3.02 -12.17
CA THR A 251 4.61 1.75 -11.45
C THR A 251 3.50 1.49 -10.43
N TRP A 252 2.67 2.50 -10.14
CA TRP A 252 1.56 2.41 -9.19
C TRP A 252 0.47 3.44 -9.52
N ARG A 253 -0.73 3.25 -8.96
CA ARG A 253 -1.83 4.22 -8.90
C ARG A 253 -2.12 4.58 -7.45
N TYR A 254 -3.00 5.55 -7.22
CA TYR A 254 -3.34 5.96 -5.87
C TYR A 254 -4.82 6.26 -5.71
N VAL A 255 -5.29 6.12 -4.48
CA VAL A 255 -6.61 6.58 -4.02
C VAL A 255 -6.39 7.57 -2.90
N GLN A 256 -7.08 8.70 -2.97
CA GLN A 256 -7.21 9.62 -1.85
C GLN A 256 -8.56 9.40 -1.18
N LEU A 257 -8.53 8.94 0.06
CA LEU A 257 -9.71 8.76 0.91
C LEU A 257 -9.74 9.86 1.97
N ASP A 258 -10.82 10.65 2.00
CA ASP A 258 -11.04 11.59 3.09
C ASP A 258 -11.12 10.86 4.44
N THR A 259 -11.81 9.71 4.45
CA THR A 259 -11.72 8.71 5.50
C THR A 259 -11.95 7.33 4.94
N TYR A 260 -11.54 6.33 5.70
CA TYR A 260 -11.87 4.96 5.40
C TYR A 260 -13.20 4.53 6.03
N ILE A 261 -14.19 4.25 5.18
CA ILE A 261 -15.43 3.56 5.53
C ILE A 261 -15.78 2.62 4.38
N GLU A 262 -15.91 1.32 4.63
CA GLU A 262 -16.26 0.31 3.61
C GLU A 262 -17.52 0.71 2.82
N THR A 263 -18.56 1.19 3.52
CA THR A 263 -19.84 1.63 2.91
C THR A 263 -19.69 2.84 2.00
N PHE A 264 -18.72 3.72 2.26
CA PHE A 264 -18.43 4.86 1.41
C PHE A 264 -17.85 4.39 0.06
N ILE A 265 -16.86 3.49 0.12
CA ILE A 265 -16.24 2.89 -1.08
C ILE A 265 -17.31 2.16 -1.88
N GLU A 266 -18.13 1.31 -1.25
CA GLU A 266 -19.21 0.59 -1.94
C GLU A 266 -20.20 1.54 -2.62
N ARG A 267 -20.57 2.65 -1.98
CA ARG A 267 -21.48 3.63 -2.57
C ARG A 267 -20.88 4.31 -3.80
N GLU A 268 -19.62 4.73 -3.73
CA GLU A 268 -18.93 5.34 -4.89
C GLU A 268 -18.85 4.35 -6.06
N LEU A 269 -18.55 3.09 -5.78
CA LEU A 269 -18.55 2.03 -6.77
C LEU A 269 -19.95 1.83 -7.36
N SER A 270 -20.99 1.67 -6.54
CA SER A 270 -22.38 1.53 -7.01
C SER A 270 -22.78 2.68 -7.94
N ASN A 271 -22.53 3.93 -7.52
CA ASN A 271 -22.82 5.11 -8.33
C ASN A 271 -22.09 5.09 -9.69
N PHE A 272 -20.87 4.54 -9.75
CA PHE A 272 -20.14 4.36 -11.01
C PHE A 272 -20.78 3.27 -11.88
N PHE A 273 -21.14 2.12 -11.30
CA PHE A 273 -21.70 1.00 -12.06
C PHE A 273 -23.14 1.23 -12.55
N GLU A 274 -23.88 2.16 -11.93
CA GLU A 274 -25.19 2.64 -12.40
C GLU A 274 -25.11 3.48 -13.69
N LYS A 275 -23.94 4.01 -14.03
CA LYS A 275 -23.73 4.79 -15.26
C LYS A 275 -23.87 3.94 -16.53
N THR A 276 -24.23 4.58 -17.63
CA THR A 276 -24.22 3.96 -18.97
C THR A 276 -22.80 3.61 -19.42
N ASP A 277 -22.67 2.71 -20.39
CA ASP A 277 -21.35 2.29 -20.92
C ASP A 277 -20.57 3.46 -21.57
N VAL A 278 -21.27 4.48 -22.08
CA VAL A 278 -20.65 5.68 -22.65
C VAL A 278 -20.10 6.56 -21.53
N GLU A 279 -20.88 6.79 -20.48
CA GLU A 279 -20.46 7.57 -19.31
C GLU A 279 -19.32 6.89 -18.57
N LYS A 280 -19.33 5.56 -18.41
CA LYS A 280 -18.23 4.80 -17.80
C LYS A 280 -16.93 4.99 -18.57
N ARG A 281 -16.97 4.84 -19.90
CA ARG A 281 -15.80 5.04 -20.76
C ARG A 281 -15.29 6.48 -20.70
N SER A 282 -16.19 7.47 -20.76
CA SER A 282 -15.85 8.88 -20.64
C SER A 282 -15.22 9.22 -19.29
N PHE A 283 -15.78 8.68 -18.18
CA PHE A 283 -15.23 8.87 -16.84
C PHE A 283 -13.82 8.29 -16.72
N ILE A 284 -13.60 7.07 -17.21
CA ILE A 284 -12.28 6.43 -17.18
C ILE A 284 -11.28 7.19 -18.05
N SER A 285 -11.64 7.59 -19.27
CA SER A 285 -10.72 8.29 -20.17
C SER A 285 -10.32 9.65 -19.63
N THR A 286 -11.28 10.41 -19.10
CA THR A 286 -11.05 11.77 -18.59
C THR A 286 -10.18 11.79 -17.35
N ASN A 287 -10.26 10.74 -16.51
CA ASN A 287 -9.49 10.63 -15.27
C ASN A 287 -8.34 9.62 -15.38
N SER A 288 -7.98 9.19 -16.60
CA SER A 288 -6.92 8.19 -16.80
C SER A 288 -5.54 8.67 -16.33
N ASP A 289 -5.35 9.99 -16.33
CA ASP A 289 -4.15 10.67 -15.86
C ASP A 289 -4.24 11.15 -14.39
N THR A 290 -5.29 10.81 -13.65
CA THR A 290 -5.46 11.15 -12.22
C THR A 290 -5.94 9.94 -11.42
N THR A 291 -6.35 10.12 -10.17
CA THR A 291 -7.07 9.08 -9.41
C THR A 291 -8.46 8.84 -10.02
N LEU A 292 -8.89 7.58 -10.06
CA LEU A 292 -10.29 7.17 -10.32
C LEU A 292 -11.07 6.91 -9.02
N ASP A 293 -10.57 7.46 -7.91
CA ASP A 293 -11.10 7.34 -6.56
C ASP A 293 -11.29 5.86 -6.16
N SER A 294 -12.42 5.52 -5.54
CA SER A 294 -12.71 4.15 -5.10
C SER A 294 -12.64 3.11 -6.23
N LEU A 295 -12.74 3.50 -7.50
CA LEU A 295 -12.65 2.58 -8.64
C LEU A 295 -11.24 1.99 -8.81
N GLU A 296 -10.19 2.68 -8.38
CA GLU A 296 -8.81 2.19 -8.44
C GLU A 296 -8.64 0.85 -7.68
N PHE A 297 -9.40 0.66 -6.60
CA PHE A 297 -9.43 -0.58 -5.83
C PHE A 297 -9.96 -1.79 -6.62
N LEU A 298 -10.60 -1.57 -7.77
CA LEU A 298 -11.15 -2.62 -8.63
C LEU A 298 -10.26 -2.94 -9.85
N ASN A 299 -9.08 -2.34 -9.97
CA ASN A 299 -8.15 -2.70 -11.05
C ASN A 299 -7.63 -4.13 -10.83
N PRO A 300 -7.94 -5.10 -11.72
CA PRO A 300 -7.69 -6.51 -11.47
C PRO A 300 -6.21 -6.90 -11.48
N LEU A 301 -5.36 -6.09 -12.14
CA LEU A 301 -3.92 -6.33 -12.25
C LEU A 301 -3.12 -5.73 -11.09
N GLN A 302 -3.76 -4.95 -10.20
CA GLN A 302 -3.12 -4.52 -8.96
C GLN A 302 -3.06 -5.70 -7.98
N LYS A 303 -1.90 -5.90 -7.37
CA LYS A 303 -1.55 -7.00 -6.46
C LYS A 303 -1.05 -6.50 -5.10
N PHE A 304 -0.64 -5.24 -5.02
CA PHE A 304 -0.04 -4.65 -3.83
C PHE A 304 -0.75 -3.36 -3.44
N ILE A 305 -0.76 -3.10 -2.14
CA ILE A 305 -1.33 -1.88 -1.57
C ILE A 305 -0.49 -1.41 -0.39
N ALA A 306 -0.36 -0.09 -0.24
CA ALA A 306 0.11 0.52 0.99
C ALA A 306 -0.69 1.78 1.27
N CYS A 307 -1.13 1.97 2.51
CA CYS A 307 -1.90 3.14 2.90
C CYS A 307 -1.19 3.90 4.02
N GLY A 308 -1.21 5.22 3.94
CA GLY A 308 -0.59 6.10 4.92
C GLY A 308 -1.31 7.44 4.98
N GLN A 309 -1.13 8.14 6.10
CA GLN A 309 -1.69 9.46 6.28
C GLN A 309 -0.81 10.51 5.62
N ASN A 310 -1.43 11.49 4.97
CA ASN A 310 -0.72 12.69 4.57
C ASN A 310 -0.53 13.60 5.80
N SER A 311 0.69 14.09 6.04
CA SER A 311 0.95 15.04 7.13
C SER A 311 0.31 16.41 6.90
N ASN A 312 0.05 16.77 5.63
CA ASN A 312 -0.44 18.09 5.23
C ASN A 312 -1.96 18.16 5.07
N THR A 313 -2.64 17.02 4.93
CA THR A 313 -4.10 16.95 4.80
C THR A 313 -4.65 15.80 5.63
N PRO A 314 -5.83 15.94 6.27
CA PRO A 314 -6.45 14.86 7.05
C PRO A 314 -7.09 13.81 6.12
N SER A 315 -6.35 13.32 5.12
CA SER A 315 -6.77 12.31 4.16
C SER A 315 -5.82 11.13 4.23
N LEU A 316 -6.38 9.94 4.15
CA LEU A 316 -5.66 8.70 3.97
C LEU A 316 -5.37 8.50 2.48
N ILE A 317 -4.15 8.12 2.14
CA ILE A 317 -3.74 7.87 0.77
C ILE A 317 -3.27 6.43 0.66
N CYS A 318 -3.82 5.71 -0.31
CA CYS A 318 -3.45 4.34 -0.60
C CYS A 318 -2.79 4.26 -1.97
N LEU A 319 -1.57 3.74 -2.04
CA LEU A 319 -0.91 3.38 -3.29
C LEU A 319 -1.26 1.96 -3.68
N LEU A 320 -1.46 1.72 -4.97
CA LEU A 320 -1.86 0.46 -5.57
C LEU A 320 -0.83 0.08 -6.64
N GLY A 321 -0.20 -1.07 -6.47
CA GLY A 321 0.84 -1.59 -7.35
C GLY A 321 0.44 -2.93 -7.96
N THR A 322 0.92 -3.32 -9.13
CA THR A 322 2.17 -2.90 -9.79
C THR A 322 1.98 -2.19 -11.12
N GLU A 323 0.75 -1.82 -11.46
CA GLU A 323 0.45 -1.15 -12.73
C GLU A 323 0.26 0.34 -12.53
N GLY A 324 0.94 1.14 -13.36
CA GLY A 324 0.65 2.56 -13.49
C GLY A 324 -0.65 2.80 -14.26
N LYS A 325 -1.02 1.93 -15.20
CA LYS A 325 -2.23 2.12 -16.01
C LYS A 325 -3.47 1.54 -15.33
N PHE A 326 -4.58 2.28 -15.40
CA PHE A 326 -5.87 1.72 -15.03
C PHE A 326 -6.42 0.82 -16.14
N THR A 327 -6.76 -0.42 -15.79
CA THR A 327 -7.41 -1.37 -16.70
C THR A 327 -8.73 -1.81 -16.10
N MET A 328 -9.83 -1.48 -16.77
CA MET A 328 -11.16 -1.92 -16.35
C MET A 328 -11.46 -3.32 -16.91
N PHE A 329 -12.10 -4.17 -16.11
CA PHE A 329 -12.68 -5.43 -16.60
C PHE A 329 -14.01 -5.20 -17.34
N ASP A 330 -14.52 -6.22 -18.04
CA ASP A 330 -15.84 -6.13 -18.67
C ASP A 330 -16.95 -5.99 -17.62
N SER A 331 -17.47 -4.78 -17.46
CA SER A 331 -18.56 -4.46 -16.54
C SER A 331 -19.95 -4.52 -17.18
N SER A 332 -20.09 -5.04 -18.40
CA SER A 332 -21.38 -5.11 -19.10
C SER A 332 -22.32 -6.21 -18.58
N GLY A 333 -21.79 -7.11 -17.74
CA GLY A 333 -22.50 -8.31 -17.27
C GLY A 333 -22.62 -9.42 -18.31
N LYS A 334 -21.94 -9.30 -19.46
CA LYS A 334 -21.99 -10.27 -20.57
C LYS A 334 -20.79 -11.22 -20.60
N SER A 335 -19.76 -10.96 -19.79
CA SER A 335 -18.59 -11.84 -19.68
C SER A 335 -19.01 -13.27 -19.33
N LYS A 336 -18.53 -14.23 -20.12
CA LYS A 336 -18.69 -15.68 -19.89
C LYS A 336 -17.45 -16.31 -19.26
N GLU A 337 -16.47 -15.48 -18.89
CA GLU A 337 -15.27 -15.93 -18.20
C GLU A 337 -15.62 -16.51 -16.83
N ILE A 338 -14.71 -17.32 -16.29
CA ILE A 338 -14.87 -17.88 -14.95
C ILE A 338 -14.07 -17.01 -13.97
N PRO A 339 -14.66 -16.49 -12.87
CA PRO A 339 -13.91 -15.74 -11.87
C PRO A 339 -12.63 -16.46 -11.42
N GLY A 340 -11.49 -15.77 -11.49
CA GLY A 340 -10.18 -16.34 -11.11
C GLY A 340 -9.64 -17.43 -12.03
N SER A 341 -10.16 -17.61 -13.25
CA SER A 341 -9.65 -18.60 -14.21
C SER A 341 -8.29 -18.27 -14.83
N ASN A 342 -7.90 -16.99 -14.82
CA ASN A 342 -6.71 -16.48 -15.48
C ASN A 342 -5.77 -15.81 -14.47
N CYS A 343 -5.47 -16.53 -13.39
CA CYS A 343 -4.50 -16.09 -12.39
C CYS A 343 -3.08 -16.12 -12.93
N GLN A 344 -2.28 -15.11 -12.55
CA GLN A 344 -0.86 -15.06 -12.91
C GLN A 344 -0.09 -16.21 -12.25
N LYS A 345 1.11 -16.48 -12.80
CA LYS A 345 2.07 -17.45 -12.22
C LYS A 345 2.25 -17.16 -10.73
N ARG A 346 2.27 -18.22 -9.90
CA ARG A 346 2.39 -18.17 -8.42
C ARG A 346 1.13 -17.68 -7.68
N TYR A 347 0.04 -17.44 -8.41
CA TYR A 347 -1.28 -17.20 -7.84
C TYR A 347 -2.19 -18.38 -8.16
N ARG A 348 -3.13 -18.63 -7.26
CA ARG A 348 -4.18 -19.65 -7.43
C ARG A 348 -5.55 -19.01 -7.30
N ASN A 349 -6.56 -19.62 -7.91
CA ASN A 349 -7.94 -19.21 -7.69
C ASN A 349 -8.35 -19.58 -6.26
N ASP A 350 -8.73 -18.59 -5.46
CA ASP A 350 -9.54 -18.78 -4.27
C ASP A 350 -10.87 -18.07 -4.46
N SER A 351 -11.91 -18.88 -4.70
CA SER A 351 -13.30 -18.43 -4.68
C SER A 351 -13.57 -17.23 -5.62
N GLY A 352 -12.93 -17.21 -6.79
CA GLY A 352 -13.09 -16.17 -7.81
C GLY A 352 -12.08 -15.03 -7.75
N VAL A 353 -11.04 -15.11 -6.91
CA VAL A 353 -9.97 -14.13 -6.80
C VAL A 353 -8.62 -14.84 -6.85
N CYS A 354 -7.64 -14.23 -7.49
CA CYS A 354 -6.28 -14.75 -7.58
C CYS A 354 -5.49 -14.38 -6.32
N VAL A 355 -5.23 -15.38 -5.49
CA VAL A 355 -4.48 -15.24 -4.23
C VAL A 355 -3.07 -15.81 -4.39
N ALA A 356 -2.08 -15.15 -3.80
CA ALA A 356 -0.71 -15.64 -3.83
C ALA A 356 -0.61 -17.00 -3.14
N ILE A 357 0.12 -17.94 -3.73
CA ILE A 357 0.35 -19.26 -3.11
C ILE A 357 1.22 -19.11 -1.86
N LYS A 358 2.17 -18.15 -1.90
CA LYS A 358 3.07 -17.80 -0.80
C LYS A 358 3.21 -16.26 -0.69
N PRO A 359 2.25 -15.59 -0.01
CA PRO A 359 2.19 -14.13 0.07
C PRO A 359 3.48 -13.49 0.61
N GLU A 360 4.12 -14.14 1.58
CA GLU A 360 5.36 -13.71 2.23
C GLU A 360 6.57 -13.64 1.30
N GLU A 361 6.50 -14.38 0.18
CA GLU A 361 7.57 -14.35 -0.80
C GLU A 361 7.22 -13.46 -2.02
N GLU A 362 6.08 -12.77 -2.02
CA GLU A 362 5.71 -11.79 -3.05
C GLU A 362 6.39 -10.43 -2.81
N SER A 363 6.74 -9.75 -3.90
CA SER A 363 7.44 -8.47 -3.88
C SER A 363 6.78 -7.52 -4.86
N TYR A 364 6.61 -6.25 -4.46
CA TYR A 364 6.08 -5.21 -5.34
C TYR A 364 6.91 -5.07 -6.63
N PHE A 365 8.23 -5.16 -6.55
CA PHE A 365 9.07 -5.12 -7.75
C PHE A 365 9.10 -6.45 -8.52
N GLY A 366 8.42 -7.48 -8.03
CA GLY A 366 8.44 -8.83 -8.59
C GLY A 366 9.75 -9.55 -8.30
N ARG A 367 9.95 -10.68 -9.00
CA ARG A 367 11.13 -11.54 -8.83
C ARG A 367 12.04 -11.56 -10.05
N GLN A 368 13.31 -11.31 -9.79
CA GLN A 368 14.36 -11.41 -10.80
C GLN A 368 14.40 -12.80 -11.44
N SER A 369 14.28 -13.88 -10.66
CA SER A 369 14.32 -15.25 -11.19
C SER A 369 13.19 -15.55 -12.19
N ASP A 370 11.97 -15.05 -11.90
CA ASP A 370 10.83 -15.21 -12.79
C ASP A 370 11.04 -14.40 -14.07
N PHE A 371 11.49 -13.15 -13.95
CA PHE A 371 11.85 -12.33 -15.11
C PHE A 371 12.92 -12.99 -15.99
N MET A 372 13.99 -13.53 -15.39
CA MET A 372 15.07 -14.21 -16.10
C MET A 372 14.58 -15.45 -16.87
N SER A 373 13.70 -16.23 -16.26
CA SER A 373 13.04 -17.36 -16.93
C SER A 373 12.22 -16.87 -18.13
N ASP A 374 11.35 -15.89 -17.89
CA ASP A 374 10.35 -15.49 -18.88
C ASP A 374 10.99 -14.76 -20.07
N ILE A 375 12.01 -13.92 -19.83
CA ILE A 375 12.69 -13.21 -20.91
C ILE A 375 13.45 -14.16 -21.84
N ASN A 376 14.04 -15.22 -21.29
CA ASN A 376 14.69 -16.26 -22.08
C ASN A 376 13.68 -17.11 -22.86
N GLN A 377 12.47 -17.36 -22.32
CA GLN A 377 11.40 -17.97 -23.09
C GLN A 377 10.96 -17.10 -24.27
N ILE A 378 10.85 -15.78 -24.08
CA ILE A 378 10.58 -14.85 -25.18
C ILE A 378 11.69 -14.94 -26.23
N ARG A 379 12.97 -14.86 -25.82
CA ARG A 379 14.11 -14.97 -26.75
C ARG A 379 14.07 -16.29 -27.54
N ARG A 380 13.78 -17.41 -26.87
CA ARG A 380 13.63 -18.73 -27.53
C ARG A 380 12.50 -18.73 -28.55
N ARG A 381 11.33 -18.19 -28.20
CA ARG A 381 10.19 -18.08 -29.13
C ARG A 381 10.58 -17.32 -30.40
N TYR A 382 11.11 -16.11 -30.25
CA TYR A 382 11.48 -15.28 -31.41
C TYR A 382 12.67 -15.86 -32.19
N ALA A 383 13.60 -16.56 -31.53
CA ALA A 383 14.67 -17.28 -32.22
C ALA A 383 14.12 -18.35 -33.17
N LYS A 384 13.11 -19.11 -32.74
CA LYS A 384 12.46 -20.12 -33.58
C LYS A 384 11.63 -19.48 -34.69
N GLU A 385 10.79 -18.52 -34.33
CA GLU A 385 9.84 -17.86 -35.24
C GLU A 385 10.57 -17.16 -36.40
N TYR A 386 11.70 -16.51 -36.11
CA TYR A 386 12.50 -15.77 -37.10
C TYR A 386 13.77 -16.49 -37.52
N ARG A 387 13.96 -17.75 -37.11
CA ARG A 387 15.12 -18.57 -37.47
C ARG A 387 16.45 -17.88 -37.18
N VAL A 388 16.57 -17.33 -35.97
CA VAL A 388 17.74 -16.57 -35.51
C VAL A 388 18.85 -17.55 -35.15
N PRO A 389 19.96 -17.59 -35.90
CA PRO A 389 20.95 -18.66 -35.74
C PRO A 389 21.82 -18.51 -34.49
N ASN A 390 21.86 -17.33 -33.89
CA ASN A 390 22.80 -16.97 -32.82
C ASN A 390 22.11 -16.23 -31.65
N MET A 391 20.84 -16.51 -31.35
CA MET A 391 20.17 -15.93 -30.18
C MET A 391 20.70 -16.58 -28.90
N HIS A 392 21.37 -15.82 -28.04
CA HIS A 392 21.90 -16.35 -26.77
C HIS A 392 20.87 -16.27 -25.65
N ALA A 393 20.86 -17.21 -24.72
CA ALA A 393 20.19 -16.98 -23.44
C ALA A 393 20.93 -15.89 -22.66
N LEU A 394 20.17 -15.05 -21.97
CA LEU A 394 20.70 -14.11 -20.99
C LEU A 394 20.99 -14.87 -19.69
N ALA A 395 22.24 -14.82 -19.25
CA ALA A 395 22.69 -15.29 -17.94
C ALA A 395 22.90 -14.10 -16.99
N TRP A 396 22.69 -14.30 -15.69
CA TRP A 396 22.99 -13.26 -14.71
C TRP A 396 24.49 -13.00 -14.62
N SER A 397 24.90 -11.74 -14.57
CA SER A 397 26.30 -11.34 -14.39
C SER A 397 26.50 -10.53 -13.11
N ASN A 398 27.30 -11.05 -12.19
CA ASN A 398 27.68 -10.31 -10.98
C ASN A 398 28.56 -9.09 -11.32
N GLU A 399 29.42 -9.21 -12.34
CA GLU A 399 30.25 -8.09 -12.81
C GLU A 399 29.39 -6.92 -13.29
N LEU A 400 28.34 -7.19 -14.08
CA LEU A 400 27.41 -6.14 -14.49
C LEU A 400 26.60 -5.57 -13.31
N ALA A 401 26.32 -6.38 -12.28
CA ALA A 401 25.63 -5.93 -11.08
C ALA A 401 26.52 -4.98 -10.25
N GLU A 402 27.79 -5.33 -10.08
CA GLU A 402 28.81 -4.49 -9.44
C GLU A 402 29.02 -3.17 -10.20
N ILE A 403 29.00 -3.22 -11.53
CA ILE A 403 29.02 -2.01 -12.37
C ILE A 403 27.77 -1.16 -12.14
N LEU A 404 26.57 -1.76 -12.10
CA LEU A 404 25.32 -1.03 -12.01
C LEU A 404 25.12 -0.37 -10.63
N GLU A 405 25.54 -1.03 -9.55
CA GLU A 405 25.29 -0.62 -8.16
C GLU A 405 25.62 0.87 -7.88
N PRO A 406 26.82 1.40 -8.19
CA PRO A 406 27.17 2.78 -7.90
C PRO A 406 26.60 3.80 -8.90
N LEU A 407 26.04 3.37 -10.04
CA LEU A 407 25.60 4.29 -11.09
C LEU A 407 24.24 4.90 -10.78
N ASN A 408 24.09 6.19 -11.07
CA ASN A 408 22.79 6.85 -11.20
C ASN A 408 22.29 6.80 -12.66
N MET A 409 21.03 7.21 -12.89
CA MET A 409 20.44 7.16 -14.24
C MET A 409 21.18 7.99 -15.28
N THR A 410 21.67 9.18 -14.92
CA THR A 410 22.44 10.02 -15.84
C THR A 410 23.70 9.32 -16.34
N ILE A 411 24.43 8.65 -15.44
CA ILE A 411 25.65 7.93 -15.79
C ILE A 411 25.32 6.65 -16.56
N VAL A 412 24.24 5.95 -16.18
CA VAL A 412 23.78 4.77 -16.95
C VAL A 412 23.59 5.17 -18.42
N ARG A 413 22.89 6.28 -18.67
CA ARG A 413 22.64 6.76 -20.04
C ARG A 413 23.92 7.16 -20.78
N ALA A 414 24.82 7.85 -20.09
CA ALA A 414 26.06 8.35 -20.70
C ALA A 414 27.08 7.24 -21.05
N GLN A 415 27.04 6.12 -20.32
CA GLN A 415 27.94 4.98 -20.54
C GLN A 415 27.32 3.88 -21.41
N ALA A 416 26.00 3.89 -21.58
CA ALA A 416 25.32 3.08 -22.58
C ALA A 416 25.97 3.30 -23.96
N LYS A 417 26.02 2.24 -24.78
CA LYS A 417 26.64 2.21 -26.11
C LYS A 417 28.17 2.04 -26.16
N LYS A 418 28.87 2.08 -25.03
CA LYS A 418 30.34 1.85 -24.99
C LYS A 418 30.67 0.40 -24.66
N THR A 419 30.17 -0.08 -23.53
CA THR A 419 30.53 -1.39 -22.95
C THR A 419 29.33 -2.32 -22.77
N TRP A 420 28.12 -1.77 -22.78
CA TRP A 420 26.86 -2.48 -22.57
C TRP A 420 25.68 -1.65 -23.08
N ARG A 421 24.52 -2.31 -23.22
CA ARG A 421 23.20 -1.70 -23.42
C ARG A 421 22.44 -1.69 -22.10
N TYR A 422 21.31 -0.99 -22.02
CA TYR A 422 20.42 -1.12 -20.88
C TYR A 422 18.95 -1.08 -21.30
N GLY A 423 18.10 -1.74 -20.52
CA GLY A 423 16.65 -1.62 -20.58
C GLY A 423 16.10 -1.13 -19.24
N ALA A 424 15.09 -0.27 -19.27
CA ALA A 424 14.39 0.21 -18.09
C ALA A 424 13.04 -0.50 -17.93
N LEU A 425 12.78 -0.99 -16.73
CA LEU A 425 11.57 -1.72 -16.37
C LEU A 425 10.89 -1.06 -15.19
N ASN A 426 9.56 -1.15 -15.16
CA ASN A 426 8.76 -0.63 -14.05
C ASN A 426 8.80 -1.60 -12.87
N THR A 427 8.50 -2.87 -13.14
CA THR A 427 8.58 -4.02 -12.22
C THR A 427 8.94 -5.27 -13.00
N TYR A 428 9.44 -6.33 -12.37
CA TYR A 428 9.71 -7.60 -13.05
C TYR A 428 8.42 -8.28 -13.54
N ASP A 429 7.38 -8.31 -12.72
CA ASP A 429 6.17 -9.11 -12.95
C ASP A 429 5.30 -8.63 -14.13
N ASN A 430 5.12 -7.31 -14.27
CA ASN A 430 4.25 -6.76 -15.31
C ASN A 430 4.97 -6.51 -16.63
N THR A 431 6.27 -6.23 -16.53
CA THR A 431 7.09 -5.88 -17.69
C THR A 431 7.07 -6.96 -18.75
N ILE A 432 6.93 -8.24 -18.40
CA ILE A 432 6.91 -9.30 -19.41
C ILE A 432 5.74 -9.17 -20.40
N TYR A 433 4.57 -8.72 -19.94
CA TYR A 433 3.41 -8.47 -20.80
C TYR A 433 3.66 -7.26 -21.69
N HIS A 434 4.27 -6.20 -21.14
CA HIS A 434 4.63 -5.01 -21.89
C HIS A 434 5.72 -5.28 -22.94
N ILE A 435 6.72 -6.10 -22.60
CA ILE A 435 7.74 -6.58 -23.55
C ILE A 435 7.03 -7.33 -24.67
N LYS A 436 6.20 -8.33 -24.36
CA LYS A 436 5.46 -9.09 -25.39
C LYS A 436 4.64 -8.17 -26.31
N ALA A 437 3.90 -7.22 -25.75
CA ALA A 437 3.08 -6.30 -26.52
C ALA A 437 3.90 -5.38 -27.44
N ASP A 438 4.98 -4.78 -26.92
CA ASP A 438 5.83 -3.88 -27.70
C ASP A 438 6.63 -4.63 -28.77
N VAL A 439 7.11 -5.82 -28.43
CA VAL A 439 7.77 -6.72 -29.37
C VAL A 439 6.81 -7.10 -30.50
N THR A 440 5.61 -7.62 -30.19
CA THR A 440 4.60 -7.95 -31.20
C THR A 440 4.30 -6.76 -32.09
N ARG A 441 4.05 -5.58 -31.51
CA ARG A 441 3.78 -4.35 -32.27
C ARG A 441 4.92 -4.01 -33.22
N PHE A 442 6.17 -4.07 -32.75
CA PHE A 442 7.34 -3.83 -33.59
C PHE A 442 7.42 -4.83 -34.75
N PHE A 443 7.16 -6.11 -34.49
CA PHE A 443 7.24 -7.15 -35.51
C PHE A 443 6.10 -7.12 -36.53
N GLU A 444 4.93 -6.58 -36.17
CA GLU A 444 3.79 -6.35 -37.07
C GLU A 444 4.00 -5.16 -38.02
N MET A 445 4.94 -4.25 -37.74
CA MET A 445 5.27 -3.15 -38.63
C MET A 445 5.84 -3.63 -39.97
N ASN A 446 5.55 -2.88 -41.04
CA ASN A 446 6.21 -3.10 -42.33
C ASN A 446 7.71 -2.73 -42.27
N ARG A 447 8.48 -3.17 -43.28
CA ARG A 447 9.94 -3.00 -43.30
C ARG A 447 10.39 -1.54 -43.16
N THR A 448 9.74 -0.61 -43.87
CA THR A 448 10.08 0.81 -43.82
C THR A 448 9.80 1.38 -42.43
N ALA A 449 8.62 1.13 -41.87
CA ALA A 449 8.24 1.58 -40.53
C ALA A 449 9.16 1.02 -39.44
N LYS A 450 9.63 -0.24 -39.56
CA LYS A 450 10.62 -0.81 -38.64
C LYS A 450 11.94 -0.06 -38.69
N ASN A 451 12.46 0.17 -39.90
CA ASN A 451 13.71 0.90 -40.09
C ASN A 451 13.61 2.32 -39.55
N ASP A 452 12.53 3.03 -39.87
CA ASP A 452 12.28 4.38 -39.38
C ASP A 452 12.17 4.41 -37.86
N HIS A 453 11.49 3.42 -37.25
CA HIS A 453 11.39 3.28 -35.80
C HIS A 453 12.76 3.09 -35.14
N ILE A 454 13.62 2.21 -35.69
CA ILE A 454 14.98 1.98 -35.17
C ILE A 454 15.82 3.26 -35.30
N VAL A 455 15.88 3.85 -36.49
CA VAL A 455 16.72 5.03 -36.77
C VAL A 455 16.29 6.20 -35.90
N LYS A 456 14.99 6.49 -35.86
CA LYS A 456 14.46 7.59 -35.05
C LYS A 456 14.73 7.37 -33.56
N THR A 457 14.41 6.17 -33.05
CA THR A 457 14.58 5.89 -31.61
C THR A 457 16.04 5.93 -31.19
N LEU A 458 16.97 5.39 -31.97
CA LEU A 458 18.41 5.45 -31.65
C LEU A 458 19.03 6.84 -31.82
N SER A 459 18.39 7.73 -32.59
CA SER A 459 18.77 9.14 -32.73
C SER A 459 18.29 9.96 -31.53
N ASP A 460 17.06 9.70 -31.07
CA ASP A 460 16.43 10.45 -29.98
C ASP A 460 16.80 9.90 -28.59
N LYS A 461 17.14 8.61 -28.50
CA LYS A 461 17.37 7.88 -27.24
C LYS A 461 18.66 7.07 -27.25
N ASP A 462 19.11 6.77 -26.05
CA ASP A 462 20.27 5.94 -25.78
C ASP A 462 19.94 4.44 -25.62
N THR A 463 18.65 4.09 -25.54
CA THR A 463 18.12 2.72 -25.45
C THR A 463 17.04 2.45 -26.51
N MET A 464 16.82 1.18 -26.85
CA MET A 464 15.66 0.68 -27.60
C MET A 464 14.55 0.17 -26.67
N ASP A 465 14.57 0.64 -25.42
CA ASP A 465 13.60 0.33 -24.38
C ASP A 465 13.46 -1.19 -24.18
N ARG A 466 12.28 -1.75 -24.47
CA ARG A 466 11.96 -3.17 -24.26
C ARG A 466 12.49 -4.09 -25.37
N LEU A 467 12.93 -3.55 -26.51
CA LEU A 467 13.52 -4.36 -27.59
C LEU A 467 14.96 -4.78 -27.29
N GLU A 468 15.62 -4.15 -26.32
CA GLU A 468 16.98 -4.48 -25.88
C GLU A 468 17.15 -5.93 -25.49
N PHE A 469 16.12 -6.48 -24.85
CA PHE A 469 16.10 -7.86 -24.39
C PHE A 469 16.03 -8.89 -25.52
N LEU A 470 15.88 -8.46 -26.78
CA LEU A 470 15.90 -9.33 -27.96
C LEU A 470 17.17 -9.24 -28.80
N ASN A 471 18.16 -8.45 -28.37
CA ASN A 471 19.44 -8.42 -29.07
C ASN A 471 20.12 -9.80 -28.97
N PRO A 472 20.33 -10.51 -30.10
CA PRO A 472 20.79 -11.90 -30.09
C PRO A 472 22.22 -12.08 -29.60
N LEU A 473 23.02 -11.02 -29.68
CA LEU A 473 24.43 -11.02 -29.27
C LEU A 473 24.63 -10.75 -27.78
N GLN A 474 23.61 -10.21 -27.09
CA GLN A 474 23.64 -10.09 -25.64
C GLN A 474 23.55 -11.46 -24.97
N LYS A 475 24.44 -11.70 -24.01
CA LYS A 475 24.62 -12.98 -23.30
C LYS A 475 24.44 -12.86 -21.80
N THR A 476 24.64 -11.65 -21.28
CA THR A 476 24.65 -11.38 -19.84
C THR A 476 23.72 -10.23 -19.51
N ILE A 477 23.15 -10.28 -18.32
CA ILE A 477 22.27 -9.25 -17.81
C ILE A 477 22.48 -9.09 -16.31
N ALA A 478 22.39 -7.86 -15.82
CA ALA A 478 22.26 -7.57 -14.40
C ALA A 478 21.27 -6.43 -14.21
N CYS A 479 20.42 -6.55 -13.20
CA CYS A 479 19.36 -5.60 -12.93
C CYS A 479 19.45 -5.04 -11.52
N GLY A 480 19.08 -3.77 -11.34
CA GLY A 480 19.15 -3.08 -10.06
C GLY A 480 18.13 -1.95 -9.99
N ARG A 481 17.70 -1.63 -8.77
CA ARG A 481 16.75 -0.53 -8.53
C ARG A 481 17.49 0.81 -8.67
N LYS A 482 16.90 1.75 -9.41
CA LYS A 482 17.41 3.12 -9.57
C LYS A 482 16.27 4.12 -9.40
N GLU A 483 16.55 5.21 -8.70
CA GLU A 483 15.60 6.29 -8.51
C GLU A 483 15.91 7.43 -9.48
N GLU A 484 14.87 7.94 -10.13
CA GLU A 484 14.93 9.11 -10.99
C GLU A 484 13.64 9.90 -10.81
N GLU A 485 13.76 11.20 -10.50
CA GLU A 485 12.61 12.10 -10.32
C GLU A 485 11.53 11.56 -9.32
N GLY A 486 11.96 10.82 -8.30
CA GLY A 486 11.06 10.23 -7.30
C GLY A 486 10.34 8.95 -7.77
N VAL A 487 10.79 8.36 -8.88
CA VAL A 487 10.29 7.08 -9.40
C VAL A 487 11.39 6.03 -9.35
N THR A 488 11.11 4.90 -8.71
CA THR A 488 12.01 3.75 -8.72
C THR A 488 11.76 2.89 -9.95
N TYR A 489 12.79 2.71 -10.77
CA TYR A 489 12.84 1.79 -11.90
C TYR A 489 13.73 0.60 -11.59
N ILE A 490 13.51 -0.50 -12.29
CA ILE A 490 14.47 -1.59 -12.39
C ILE A 490 15.25 -1.40 -13.68
N ILE A 491 16.53 -1.10 -13.56
CA ILE A 491 17.43 -0.91 -14.69
C ILE A 491 18.20 -2.19 -14.90
N CYS A 492 18.20 -2.70 -16.13
CA CYS A 492 18.92 -3.89 -16.50
C CYS A 492 20.02 -3.55 -17.49
N LEU A 493 21.29 -3.75 -17.13
CA LEU A 493 22.42 -3.70 -18.05
C LEU A 493 22.49 -5.01 -18.84
N LEU A 494 22.79 -4.93 -20.13
CA LEU A 494 22.96 -6.08 -21.03
C LEU A 494 24.33 -6.02 -21.69
N GLY A 495 25.08 -7.12 -21.58
CA GLY A 495 26.42 -7.26 -22.15
C GLY A 495 26.58 -8.53 -22.99
N PRO A 496 27.58 -8.59 -23.88
CA PRO A 496 28.73 -7.66 -23.94
C PRO A 496 28.61 -6.54 -24.98
N GLU A 497 27.56 -6.53 -25.81
CA GLU A 497 27.54 -5.60 -26.95
C GLU A 497 27.13 -4.19 -26.50
N GLY A 498 27.92 -3.18 -26.88
CA GLY A 498 27.53 -1.78 -26.73
C GLY A 498 26.48 -1.36 -27.76
N ASN A 499 26.51 -1.93 -28.96
CA ASN A 499 25.60 -1.54 -30.04
C ASN A 499 24.28 -2.30 -30.01
N PHE A 500 23.20 -1.60 -30.36
CA PHE A 500 21.91 -2.26 -30.59
C PHE A 500 21.96 -3.03 -31.91
N THR A 501 21.59 -4.30 -31.86
CA THR A 501 21.32 -5.08 -33.05
C THR A 501 20.02 -5.86 -32.87
N ILE A 502 19.29 -6.02 -33.97
CA ILE A 502 18.12 -6.89 -34.05
C ILE A 502 18.35 -7.84 -35.23
N PHE A 503 17.86 -9.07 -35.12
CA PHE A 503 17.98 -10.08 -36.16
C PHE A 503 17.11 -9.75 -37.38
N ASP A 504 17.34 -10.45 -38.49
CA ASP A 504 16.55 -10.29 -39.71
C ASP A 504 15.08 -10.64 -39.46
N THR A 505 14.19 -9.67 -39.71
CA THR A 505 12.75 -9.79 -39.47
C THR A 505 11.95 -10.13 -40.74
N SER A 506 12.63 -10.34 -41.87
CA SER A 506 12.03 -10.58 -43.18
C SER A 506 11.51 -12.02 -43.39
N PHE A 507 11.75 -12.92 -42.43
CA PHE A 507 11.52 -14.37 -42.53
C PHE A 507 12.29 -15.07 -43.68
N GLN A 508 13.28 -14.41 -44.28
CA GLN A 508 14.05 -14.95 -45.40
C GLN A 508 15.26 -15.81 -44.98
N SER A 509 15.56 -15.86 -43.67
CA SER A 509 16.66 -16.67 -43.14
C SER A 509 16.46 -18.16 -43.46
N GLN A 510 17.45 -18.73 -44.15
CA GLN A 510 17.55 -20.16 -44.43
C GLN A 510 18.28 -20.94 -43.33
N LEU A 511 18.81 -20.23 -42.33
CA LEU A 511 19.57 -20.85 -41.25
C LEU A 511 18.63 -21.43 -40.20
N ALA A 512 19.03 -22.50 -39.52
CA ALA A 512 18.27 -23.02 -38.39
C ALA A 512 18.51 -22.16 -37.13
N ALA A 513 17.51 -22.03 -36.26
CA ALA A 513 17.66 -21.38 -34.97
C ALA A 513 18.75 -22.09 -34.14
N GLY A 514 19.66 -21.32 -33.53
CA GLY A 514 20.80 -21.86 -32.78
C GLY A 514 21.90 -22.53 -33.62
N SER A 515 21.86 -22.45 -34.96
CA SER A 515 22.90 -23.06 -35.82
C SER A 515 24.27 -22.37 -35.79
N LYS A 516 24.35 -21.14 -35.26
CA LYS A 516 25.58 -20.32 -35.17
C LYS A 516 25.82 -19.85 -33.74
N CYS A 517 25.66 -20.73 -32.76
CA CYS A 517 26.05 -20.43 -31.39
C CYS A 517 27.55 -20.10 -31.32
N HIS A 518 27.91 -19.13 -30.47
CA HIS A 518 29.32 -18.80 -30.25
C HIS A 518 30.06 -19.96 -29.57
N LYS A 519 31.39 -19.99 -29.71
CA LYS A 519 32.24 -20.97 -29.05
C LYS A 519 31.96 -20.99 -27.54
N GLY A 520 31.76 -22.19 -26.98
CA GLY A 520 31.39 -22.39 -25.57
C GLY A 520 29.87 -22.39 -25.30
N TYR A 521 29.05 -22.15 -26.33
CA TYR A 521 27.60 -22.25 -26.26
C TYR A 521 27.11 -23.38 -27.15
N TYR A 522 26.02 -24.02 -26.75
CA TYR A 522 25.34 -25.03 -27.56
C TYR A 522 23.88 -24.65 -27.77
N ASN A 523 23.31 -25.24 -28.82
CA ASN A 523 21.91 -25.04 -29.16
C ASN A 523 21.02 -25.86 -28.23
N GLU A 524 20.23 -25.17 -27.41
CA GLU A 524 19.12 -25.76 -26.68
C GLU A 524 17.81 -25.21 -27.26
N ASP A 525 17.21 -26.02 -28.14
CA ASP A 525 15.89 -25.75 -28.69
C ASP A 525 15.77 -24.36 -29.35
N GLY A 526 16.76 -24.01 -30.16
CA GLY A 526 16.85 -22.74 -30.91
C GLY A 526 17.50 -21.59 -30.14
N LEU A 527 17.88 -21.79 -28.88
CA LEU A 527 18.54 -20.79 -28.04
C LEU A 527 19.97 -21.23 -27.69
N CYS A 528 20.95 -20.36 -27.86
CA CYS A 528 22.34 -20.63 -27.54
C CYS A 528 22.59 -20.45 -26.04
N ILE A 529 22.84 -21.54 -25.32
CA ILE A 529 23.05 -21.54 -23.87
C ILE A 529 24.49 -21.92 -23.52
N MET A 530 25.01 -21.32 -22.45
CA MET A 530 26.33 -21.67 -21.94
C MET A 530 26.23 -23.00 -21.22
N GLN A 531 27.15 -23.92 -21.50
CA GLN A 531 27.24 -25.15 -20.74
C GLN A 531 27.68 -24.82 -19.32
N ILE A 532 26.76 -24.99 -18.35
CA ILE A 532 27.16 -25.08 -16.96
C ILE A 532 28.08 -26.30 -16.94
N PRO A 533 29.36 -26.17 -16.57
CA PRO A 533 30.20 -27.34 -16.40
C PRO A 533 29.45 -28.26 -15.45
N THR A 534 29.07 -29.44 -15.93
CA THR A 534 28.56 -30.50 -15.06
C THR A 534 29.55 -30.57 -13.93
N GLN A 535 29.11 -30.20 -12.72
CA GLN A 535 29.91 -30.47 -11.54
C GLN A 535 30.29 -31.95 -11.67
N VAL A 536 31.60 -32.20 -11.68
CA VAL A 536 32.17 -33.50 -11.32
C VAL A 536 31.27 -34.06 -10.24
N PRO A 537 30.73 -35.29 -10.39
CA PRO A 537 29.65 -35.80 -9.55
C PRO A 537 29.95 -35.42 -8.11
N ILE A 538 29.02 -34.69 -7.48
CA ILE A 538 29.11 -34.31 -6.08
C ILE A 538 29.45 -35.60 -5.36
N ILE A 539 30.70 -35.69 -4.92
CA ILE A 539 31.10 -36.65 -3.93
C ILE A 539 30.13 -36.37 -2.79
N ASP A 540 29.21 -37.29 -2.57
CA ASP A 540 28.27 -37.21 -1.47
C ASP A 540 29.10 -37.36 -0.20
N TYR A 541 29.55 -36.22 0.35
CA TYR A 541 30.35 -36.17 1.57
C TYR A 541 29.60 -36.81 2.74
N ARG A 542 28.27 -36.95 2.67
CA ARG A 542 27.47 -37.68 3.65
C ARG A 542 27.71 -39.19 3.53
N LYS A 543 27.76 -39.68 2.29
CA LYS A 543 28.05 -41.08 1.98
C LYS A 543 29.51 -41.45 2.28
N MET A 544 30.46 -40.56 1.98
CA MET A 544 31.86 -40.74 2.39
C MET A 544 32.04 -40.67 3.91
N ALA A 545 31.33 -39.77 4.61
CA ALA A 545 31.37 -39.70 6.07
C ALA A 545 30.70 -40.92 6.73
N GLU A 546 29.64 -41.49 6.14
CA GLU A 546 29.06 -42.77 6.60
C GLU A 546 29.99 -43.95 6.33
N GLU A 547 30.66 -43.99 5.19
CA GLU A 547 31.66 -45.01 4.87
C GLU A 547 32.89 -44.92 5.79
N GLU A 548 33.43 -43.73 6.07
CA GLU A 548 34.51 -43.53 7.05
C GLU A 548 34.06 -43.83 8.48
N ARG A 549 32.83 -43.47 8.87
CA ARG A 549 32.30 -43.79 10.21
C ARG A 549 32.11 -45.29 10.40
N ASN A 550 31.68 -46.01 9.37
CA ASN A 550 31.57 -47.47 9.39
C ASN A 550 32.95 -48.14 9.40
N LYS A 551 33.94 -47.52 8.76
CA LYS A 551 35.34 -47.97 8.79
C LYS A 551 35.98 -47.75 10.17
N ALA A 552 35.75 -46.60 10.81
CA ALA A 552 36.20 -46.29 12.17
C ALA A 552 35.51 -47.14 13.26
N LEU A 553 34.34 -47.70 12.98
CA LEU A 553 33.64 -48.66 13.86
C LEU A 553 34.20 -50.09 13.78
N THR A 554 35.05 -50.38 12.78
CA THR A 554 35.61 -51.73 12.55
C THR A 554 37.13 -51.83 12.76
N GLU A 555 37.82 -50.71 12.94
CA GLU A 555 39.26 -50.67 13.24
C GLU A 555 39.50 -50.28 14.70
N GLU A 556 40.27 -51.12 15.40
CA GLU A 556 40.65 -50.97 16.81
C GLU A 556 41.64 -49.78 16.97
N PRO A 557 41.45 -48.86 17.94
CA PRO A 557 42.25 -47.65 18.00
C PRO A 557 43.70 -47.92 18.39
N GLU A 558 44.64 -47.47 17.56
CA GLU A 558 46.06 -47.38 17.94
C GLU A 558 46.25 -46.32 19.05
N PRO A 559 47.21 -46.54 19.98
CA PRO A 559 47.40 -45.66 21.13
C PRO A 559 48.02 -44.31 20.72
N GLU A 560 47.41 -43.22 21.19
CA GLU A 560 47.89 -41.85 20.98
C GLU A 560 49.29 -41.61 21.58
N PRO A 561 50.18 -40.91 20.87
CA PRO A 561 51.41 -40.39 21.44
C PRO A 561 51.15 -39.10 22.23
N ILE A 562 51.76 -39.03 23.40
CA ILE A 562 51.79 -37.91 24.33
C ILE A 562 52.40 -36.69 23.61
N LEU A 563 51.65 -35.59 23.51
CA LEU A 563 52.15 -34.31 23.01
C LEU A 563 52.16 -33.26 24.13
N GLU A 564 53.34 -32.69 24.35
CA GLU A 564 53.66 -31.67 25.34
C GLU A 564 52.96 -30.33 25.06
N ASN A 565 52.61 -29.67 26.15
CA ASN A 565 51.81 -28.46 26.21
C ASN A 565 52.73 -27.22 26.14
N HIS A 566 52.61 -26.42 25.07
CA HIS A 566 53.21 -25.08 25.02
C HIS A 566 52.17 -24.01 24.65
N GLY A 567 51.87 -23.15 25.63
CA GLY A 567 51.76 -21.71 25.44
C GLY A 567 50.40 -21.12 25.05
N ASN A 568 49.54 -20.86 26.05
CA ASN A 568 48.50 -19.83 25.98
C ASN A 568 48.90 -18.65 26.89
N GLU A 569 49.59 -17.65 26.35
CA GLU A 569 49.68 -16.31 26.95
C GLU A 569 48.71 -15.38 26.25
N ILE A 570 47.49 -15.27 26.79
CA ILE A 570 46.60 -14.16 26.48
C ILE A 570 46.92 -13.04 27.46
N SER A 571 47.52 -11.98 26.93
CA SER A 571 47.95 -10.79 27.68
C SER A 571 46.81 -10.18 28.50
N LEU A 572 47.05 -10.10 29.82
CA LEU A 572 46.25 -9.43 30.84
C LEU A 572 45.87 -7.97 30.48
N GLY A 573 46.58 -7.35 29.52
CA GLY A 573 46.34 -5.99 29.04
C GLY A 573 45.01 -5.82 28.31
N TYR A 574 44.54 -6.84 27.58
CA TYR A 574 43.27 -6.73 26.82
C TYR A 574 42.04 -6.73 27.73
N LEU A 575 42.11 -7.40 28.88
CA LEU A 575 41.02 -7.42 29.86
C LEU A 575 40.89 -6.08 30.59
N LEU A 576 42.01 -5.39 30.83
CA LEU A 576 42.05 -4.10 31.51
C LEU A 576 41.46 -2.98 30.64
N VAL A 577 41.73 -2.99 29.33
CA VAL A 577 41.19 -2.01 28.37
C VAL A 577 39.67 -2.17 28.23
N PHE A 578 39.17 -3.41 28.22
CA PHE A 578 37.73 -3.68 28.17
C PHE A 578 36.98 -3.22 29.43
N LEU A 579 37.60 -3.34 30.60
CA LEU A 579 37.00 -2.89 31.86
C LEU A 579 37.00 -1.37 32.00
N LEU A 580 38.05 -0.67 31.53
CA LEU A 580 38.12 0.79 31.56
C LEU A 580 37.16 1.43 30.55
N ALA A 581 36.97 0.85 29.36
CA ALA A 581 35.99 1.34 28.40
C ALA A 581 34.56 1.30 28.95
N LYS A 582 34.22 0.28 29.75
CA LYS A 582 32.89 0.18 30.37
C LYS A 582 32.63 1.20 31.48
N LEU A 583 33.68 1.78 32.07
CA LEU A 583 33.59 2.78 33.14
C LEU A 583 33.37 4.20 32.60
N PHE A 584 33.83 4.50 31.37
CA PHE A 584 33.71 5.84 30.76
C PHE A 584 32.41 6.08 29.98
N PHE A 585 31.68 5.03 29.60
CA PHE A 585 30.42 5.14 28.82
C PHE A 585 29.14 5.08 29.67
N ASN A 586 29.24 5.19 31.00
CA ASN A 586 28.10 5.25 31.93
C ASN A 586 28.25 6.41 32.93
N ILE A 587 28.37 7.63 32.40
CA ILE A 587 28.12 8.91 33.11
C ILE A 587 27.21 9.75 32.25
#